data_AF-A0A7J3QDN4-F1
#
_entry.id   AF-A0A7J3QDN4-F1
#
_cell.length_a   1.000
_cell.length_b   1.000
_cell.length_c   1.000
_cell.angle_alpha   90.00
_cell.angle_beta   90.00
_cell.angle_gamma   90.00
#
_symmetry.space_group_name_H-M   'P 1'
#
loop_
_entity.id
_entity.type
_entity.pdbx_description
1 polymer ?
#
loop_
_entity_poly.entity_id
_entity_poly.type
_entity_poly.pdbx_seq_one_letter_code
_entity_poly.pdbx_strand_id
1 'polypeptide(L)' 'MVYGVCVVDRCISLRGRVFSGVGEGRIYVSLYRDVIRRVLGIEPYPGTLNIALDNT' A
#
# COMPACT_ATOMS: atom_id res chain seq x y z
N MET A 1 -4.60 -10.69 -19.34
CA MET A 1 -3.45 -11.01 -18.48
C MET A 1 -3.79 -10.50 -17.08
N VAL A 2 -4.10 -11.45 -16.21
CA VAL A 2 -4.46 -11.49 -14.77
C VAL A 2 -4.02 -10.29 -13.89
N TYR A 3 -4.77 -9.78 -12.89
CA TYR A 3 -5.70 -10.45 -11.94
C TYR A 3 -6.91 -9.57 -11.57
N GLY A 4 -8.08 -9.97 -12.04
CA GLY A 4 -9.40 -9.50 -11.60
C GLY A 4 -10.20 -10.65 -11.01
N VAL A 5 -9.68 -11.34 -10.01
CA VAL A 5 -10.46 -12.34 -9.27
C VAL A 5 -10.38 -12.04 -7.80
N CYS A 6 -11.48 -11.51 -7.27
CA CYS A 6 -11.69 -11.43 -5.86
C CYS A 6 -12.39 -12.69 -5.38
N VAL A 7 -11.76 -13.41 -4.47
CA VAL A 7 -12.13 -14.77 -4.05
C VAL A 7 -12.95 -14.76 -2.74
N VAL A 8 -13.46 -13.60 -2.33
CA VAL A 8 -14.17 -13.40 -1.04
C VAL A 8 -15.55 -12.81 -1.29
N ASP A 9 -16.54 -13.20 -0.47
CA ASP A 9 -17.96 -12.80 -0.58
C ASP A 9 -18.20 -11.29 -0.66
N ARG A 10 -17.24 -10.47 -0.22
CA ARG A 10 -17.27 -9.01 -0.38
C ARG A 10 -15.90 -8.50 -0.81
N CYS A 11 -15.84 -8.01 -2.05
CA CYS A 11 -14.66 -7.40 -2.61
C CYS A 11 -14.94 -6.00 -3.12
N ILE A 12 -14.00 -5.10 -2.89
CA ILE A 12 -14.01 -3.74 -3.45
C ILE A 12 -12.75 -3.60 -4.32
N SER A 13 -12.93 -3.15 -5.55
CA SER A 13 -11.85 -2.77 -6.45
C SER A 13 -11.77 -1.26 -6.52
N LEU A 14 -10.60 -0.70 -6.18
CA LEU A 14 -10.32 0.73 -6.26
C LEU A 14 -9.33 1.00 -7.40
N ARG A 15 -9.51 2.11 -8.10
CA ARG A 15 -8.61 2.60 -9.15
C ARG A 15 -8.08 3.97 -8.78
N GLY A 16 -6.88 4.27 -9.27
CA GLY A 16 -6.21 5.53 -9.04
C GLY A 16 -4.88 5.62 -9.76
N ARG A 17 -4.25 6.80 -9.67
CA ARG A 17 -2.96 7.10 -10.31
C ARG A 17 -1.83 7.11 -9.29
N VAL A 18 -0.70 6.50 -9.64
CA VAL A 18 0.53 6.58 -8.84
C VAL A 18 1.08 8.00 -8.91
N PHE A 19 1.55 8.52 -7.77
CA PHE A 19 2.23 9.82 -7.73
C PHE A 19 3.40 9.82 -6.73
N SER A 20 4.34 10.74 -6.94
CA SER A 20 5.47 10.96 -6.03
C SER A 20 5.08 11.87 -4.88
N GLY A 21 5.47 11.52 -3.65
CA GLY A 21 5.41 12.41 -2.49
C GLY A 21 6.77 13.03 -2.15
N VAL A 22 6.85 13.76 -1.03
CA VAL A 22 8.09 14.40 -0.56
C VAL A 22 9.07 13.43 0.16
N GLY A 23 8.70 12.15 0.29
CA GLY A 23 9.57 11.10 0.84
C GLY A 23 9.33 10.72 2.31
N GLU A 24 8.30 11.26 2.97
CA GLU A 24 7.96 10.98 4.37
C GLU A 24 7.76 9.48 4.66
N GLY A 25 7.15 8.75 3.73
CA GLY A 25 6.93 7.30 3.87
C GLY A 25 8.23 6.53 4.14
N ARG A 26 9.36 6.96 3.58
CA ARG A 26 10.67 6.34 3.86
C ARG A 26 11.06 6.49 5.33
N ILE A 27 10.87 7.68 5.89
CA ILE A 27 11.22 7.99 7.28
C ILE A 27 10.34 7.17 8.22
N TYR A 28 9.02 7.24 8.06
CA TYR A 28 8.09 6.60 8.98
C TYR A 28 8.10 5.07 8.89
N VAL A 29 8.19 4.50 7.69
CA VAL A 29 8.26 3.04 7.56
C VAL A 29 9.57 2.50 8.14
N SER A 30 10.68 3.23 8.00
CA SER A 30 11.94 2.86 8.64
C SER A 30 11.87 2.96 10.16
N LEU A 31 11.25 4.02 10.69
CA LEU A 31 11.06 4.24 12.12
C LEU A 31 10.19 3.16 12.78
N TYR A 32 9.11 2.73 12.10
CA TYR A 32 8.15 1.75 12.63
C TYR A 32 8.33 0.33 12.09
N ARG A 33 9.47 0.04 11.46
CA ARG A 33 9.76 -1.21 10.77
C ARG A 33 9.43 -2.46 11.58
N ASP A 34 9.83 -2.51 12.85
CA ASP A 34 9.61 -3.69 13.70
C ASP A 34 8.14 -3.89 14.07
N VAL A 35 7.39 -2.80 14.25
CA VAL A 35 5.95 -2.86 14.52
C VAL A 35 5.22 -3.37 13.28
N ILE A 36 5.55 -2.84 12.10
CA ILE A 36 4.98 -3.26 10.82
C ILE A 36 5.28 -4.75 10.58
N ARG A 37 6.53 -5.17 10.81
CA ARG A 37 6.94 -6.57 10.70
C ARG A 37 6.18 -7.49 11.64
N ARG A 38 5.99 -7.09 12.90
CA ARG A 38 5.23 -7.86 13.89
C ARG A 38 3.75 -8.00 13.54
N VAL A 39 3.13 -6.92 13.07
CA VAL A 39 1.67 -6.88 12.82
C VAL A 39 1.29 -7.51 11.49
N LEU A 40 2.06 -7.27 10.43
CA LEU A 40 1.75 -7.73 9.08
C LEU A 40 2.53 -8.99 8.67
N GLY A 41 3.57 -9.38 9.42
CA GLY A 41 4.38 -10.56 9.12
C GLY A 41 5.28 -10.39 7.89
N ILE A 42 5.51 -9.16 7.43
CA ILE A 42 6.33 -8.84 6.26
C ILE A 42 7.52 -7.96 6.62
N GLU A 43 8.57 -8.03 5.81
CA GLU A 43 9.65 -7.04 5.84
C GLU A 43 9.24 -5.84 4.97
N PRO A 44 8.93 -4.67 5.55
CA PRO A 44 8.42 -3.56 4.76
C PRO A 44 9.52 -2.89 3.94
N TYR A 45 9.22 -2.53 2.70
CA TYR A 45 10.08 -1.63 1.92
C TYR A 45 10.12 -0.24 2.58
N PRO A 46 11.28 0.43 2.70
CA PRO A 46 11.39 1.75 3.35
C PRO A 46 10.80 2.86 2.48
N GLY A 47 9.48 2.91 2.38
CA GLY A 47 8.71 3.85 1.57
C GLY A 47 7.24 3.46 1.48
N THR A 48 6.45 4.28 0.79
CA THR A 48 5.03 4.03 0.54
C THR A 48 4.73 4.15 -0.94
N LEU A 49 3.76 3.36 -1.43
CA LEU A 49 3.16 3.56 -2.74
C LEU A 49 1.97 4.51 -2.59
N ASN A 50 2.11 5.73 -3.09
CA ASN A 50 1.03 6.71 -3.01
C ASN A 50 0.12 6.57 -4.24
N ILE A 51 -1.18 6.44 -4.01
CA ILE A 51 -2.20 6.31 -5.06
C ILE A 51 -3.25 7.40 -4.85
N ALA A 52 -3.41 8.28 -5.83
CA ALA A 52 -4.51 9.24 -5.88
C ALA A 52 -5.72 8.51 -6.46
N LEU A 53 -6.74 8.27 -5.64
CA LEU A 53 -7.96 7.56 -6.05
C LEU A 53 -8.71 8.36 -7.11
N ASP A 54 -9.31 7.65 -8.06
CA ASP A 54 -10.20 8.27 -9.04
C ASP A 54 -11.51 8.68 -8.34
N ASN A 55 -11.98 9.91 -8.55
CA ASN A 55 -13.32 10.31 -8.12
C ASN A 55 -14.32 9.54 -8.99
N THR A 56 -15.07 8.63 -8.37
CA THR A 56 -16.18 7.91 -8.99
C THR A 56 -17.47 8.69 -8.84
#